data_AF-A0A6C0JNR3-F1
#
_entry.id   AF-A0A6C0JNR3-F1
#
_cell.length_a   1.000
_cell.length_b   1.000
_cell.length_c   1.000
_cell.angle_alpha   90.00
_cell.angle_beta   90.00
_cell.angle_gamma   90.00
#
_symmetry.space_group_name_H-M   'P 1'
#
loop_
_entity.id
_entity.type
_entity.pdbx_description
1 polymer ?
#
loop_
_entity_poly.entity_id
_entity_poly.type
_entity_poly.pdbx_seq_one_letter_code
_entity_poly.pdbx_strand_id
1 'polypeptide(L)'
;MRYSIQDYNDIVFAGYDYKLPESTSEIIKTIVLELGVSTLDTTLKEVAVSEHRQKKQGYFSKKQRNISKNDNLNEIWETQKAFKPTVMEKKEGIDKTINDIRICLNKISNKNYETQRDIVIEYIENIIKNQNGSDVTDINNIANSIFEIASTNKFYSELYATLYKELIHKFNIFNENINQILQQYKDDIINIRFVDPNTDYDLFCDNNKQNDKRKALTTFIVNLMKKNVIDISEIANIVLYLEDFVLKNIDIENKNYEIEEITENLFLFISLAVNELKLFVEWENIINNIKRFSQLKTKEHLSISSRSIFKFMDILDKIKV
;
A
#
# COMPACT_ATOMS: atom_id res chain seq x y z
N MET A 1 -49.04 5.74 -9.55
CA MET A 1 -49.39 5.14 -8.25
C MET A 1 -48.19 5.29 -7.33
N ARG A 2 -48.36 5.78 -6.09
CA ARG A 2 -47.29 5.85 -5.09
C ARG A 2 -47.56 4.76 -4.07
N TYR A 3 -46.64 3.81 -3.94
CA TYR A 3 -46.71 2.75 -2.95
C TYR A 3 -46.32 3.27 -1.57
N SER A 4 -47.05 2.84 -0.54
CA SER A 4 -46.79 3.16 0.85
C SER A 4 -45.81 2.16 1.47
N ILE A 5 -45.16 2.53 2.58
CA ILE A 5 -44.29 1.63 3.35
C ILE A 5 -45.07 0.40 3.87
N GLN A 6 -46.38 0.56 4.10
CA GLN A 6 -47.25 -0.53 4.51
C GLN A 6 -47.35 -1.60 3.40
N ASP A 7 -47.46 -1.15 2.14
CA ASP A 7 -47.57 -2.03 0.97
C ASP A 7 -46.33 -2.93 0.84
N TYR A 8 -45.13 -2.43 1.18
CA TYR A 8 -43.90 -3.21 1.18
C TYR A 8 -43.90 -4.28 2.27
N ASN A 9 -44.34 -3.95 3.48
CA ASN A 9 -44.41 -4.92 4.57
C ASN A 9 -45.41 -6.02 4.24
N ASP A 10 -46.55 -5.67 3.64
CA ASP A 10 -47.57 -6.64 3.26
C ASP A 10 -47.05 -7.63 2.19
N ILE A 11 -46.27 -7.17 1.20
CA ILE A 11 -45.66 -8.04 0.18
C ILE A 11 -44.59 -8.98 0.78
N VAL A 12 -43.80 -8.49 1.75
CA VAL A 12 -42.73 -9.27 2.39
C VAL A 12 -43.30 -10.39 3.27
N PHE A 13 -44.39 -10.13 4.01
CA PHE A 13 -44.94 -11.10 4.96
C PHE A 13 -46.06 -11.99 4.39
N ALA A 14 -46.82 -11.53 3.39
CA ALA A 14 -47.87 -12.35 2.75
C ALA A 14 -47.34 -13.29 1.66
N GLY A 15 -46.10 -13.06 1.18
CA GLY A 15 -45.56 -13.74 0.01
C GLY A 15 -46.24 -13.26 -1.28
N TYR A 16 -45.52 -13.33 -2.41
CA TYR A 16 -46.06 -13.00 -3.72
C TYR A 16 -45.90 -14.19 -4.67
N ASP A 17 -46.94 -14.51 -5.43
CA ASP A 17 -46.89 -15.49 -6.52
C ASP A 17 -46.75 -14.73 -7.84
N TYR A 18 -45.51 -14.54 -8.30
CA TYR A 18 -45.24 -13.91 -9.59
C TYR A 18 -44.83 -14.97 -10.60
N LYS A 19 -45.66 -15.16 -11.62
CA LYS A 19 -45.33 -16.00 -12.78
C LYS A 19 -44.79 -15.11 -13.89
N LEU A 20 -43.61 -15.46 -14.39
CA LEU A 20 -42.97 -14.77 -15.52
C LEU A 20 -43.86 -14.85 -16.78
N PRO A 21 -44.00 -13.74 -17.54
CA PRO A 21 -44.65 -13.77 -18.85
C PRO A 21 -43.99 -14.78 -19.79
N GLU A 22 -44.81 -15.43 -20.61
CA GLU A 22 -44.40 -16.55 -21.45
C GLU A 22 -43.32 -16.16 -22.48
N SER A 23 -43.39 -14.93 -23.00
CA SER A 23 -42.37 -14.35 -23.89
C SER A 23 -40.99 -14.24 -23.24
N THR A 24 -40.92 -13.92 -21.94
CA THR A 24 -39.66 -13.84 -21.19
C THR A 24 -39.07 -15.23 -20.96
N SER A 25 -39.93 -16.22 -20.71
CA SER A 25 -39.53 -17.63 -20.54
C SER A 25 -38.94 -18.21 -21.84
N GLU A 26 -39.50 -17.85 -23.00
CA GLU A 26 -38.97 -18.23 -24.30
C GLU A 26 -37.57 -17.66 -24.57
N ILE A 27 -37.37 -16.36 -24.32
CA ILE A 27 -36.05 -15.71 -24.47
C ILE A 27 -35.00 -16.41 -23.61
N ILE A 28 -35.34 -16.73 -22.36
CA ILE A 28 -34.45 -17.45 -21.45
C ILE A 28 -34.09 -18.82 -22.01
N LYS A 29 -35.06 -19.59 -22.54
CA LYS A 29 -34.80 -20.89 -23.17
C LYS A 29 -33.87 -20.77 -24.39
N THR A 30 -34.04 -19.75 -25.22
CA THR A 30 -33.17 -19.52 -26.39
C THR A 30 -31.74 -19.23 -25.98
N ILE A 31 -31.54 -18.36 -24.98
CA ILE A 31 -30.21 -18.02 -24.45
C ILE A 31 -29.53 -19.24 -23.82
N VAL A 32 -30.28 -20.05 -23.08
CA VAL A 32 -29.77 -21.28 -22.43
C VAL A 32 -29.28 -22.30 -23.47
N LEU A 33 -30.00 -22.46 -24.58
CA LEU A 33 -29.59 -23.30 -25.71
C LEU A 33 -28.32 -22.80 -26.39
N GLU A 34 -28.21 -21.49 -26.60
CA GLU A 34 -27.06 -20.89 -27.30
C GLU A 34 -25.77 -20.90 -26.47
N LEU A 35 -25.90 -20.86 -25.14
CA LEU A 35 -24.77 -20.89 -24.20
C LEU A 35 -24.38 -22.32 -23.75
N GLY A 36 -25.15 -23.35 -24.14
CA GLY A 36 -24.86 -24.75 -23.79
C GLY A 36 -24.88 -25.05 -22.29
N VAL A 37 -25.63 -24.28 -21.49
CA VAL A 37 -25.73 -24.46 -20.04
C VAL A 37 -26.99 -25.27 -19.70
N SER A 38 -26.87 -26.35 -18.93
CA SER A 38 -28.03 -27.13 -18.47
C SER A 38 -28.63 -26.49 -17.22
N THR A 39 -29.84 -25.93 -17.32
CA THR A 39 -30.60 -25.43 -16.15
C THR A 39 -31.76 -26.38 -15.80
N LEU A 40 -31.56 -27.17 -14.75
CA LEU A 40 -32.61 -27.82 -13.94
C LEU A 40 -32.15 -27.57 -12.49
N ASP A 41 -32.90 -27.09 -11.51
CA ASP A 41 -34.27 -26.62 -11.36
C ASP A 41 -34.21 -25.57 -10.23
N THR A 42 -34.94 -24.46 -10.31
CA THR A 42 -35.17 -23.59 -9.15
C THR A 42 -36.66 -23.54 -8.87
N THR A 43 -37.20 -24.67 -8.43
CA THR A 43 -38.44 -24.69 -7.64
C THR A 43 -38.05 -24.76 -6.18
N LEU A 44 -38.32 -23.68 -5.46
CA LEU A 44 -38.26 -23.61 -4.01
C LEU A 44 -39.11 -24.71 -3.39
N LYS A 45 -38.50 -25.63 -2.63
CA LYS A 45 -39.03 -26.16 -1.35
C LYS A 45 -38.06 -27.11 -0.65
N GLU A 46 -37.87 -26.81 0.63
CA GLU A 46 -37.72 -27.70 1.79
C GLU A 46 -36.50 -28.63 1.93
N VAL A 47 -36.05 -28.66 3.19
CA VAL A 47 -34.85 -29.28 3.74
C VAL A 47 -34.91 -30.81 3.69
N ALA A 48 -33.89 -31.48 3.14
CA ALA A 48 -33.40 -32.78 3.64
C ALA A 48 -31.98 -33.10 3.13
N VAL A 49 -31.16 -33.59 4.06
CA VAL A 49 -29.75 -33.94 3.89
C VAL A 49 -29.60 -35.23 3.07
N SER A 50 -28.66 -35.27 2.11
CA SER A 50 -27.91 -36.49 1.79
C SER A 50 -26.58 -36.18 1.11
N GLU A 51 -25.56 -36.90 1.58
CA GLU A 51 -24.15 -36.80 1.21
C GLU A 51 -23.90 -37.31 -0.21
N HIS A 52 -22.93 -36.73 -0.93
CA HIS A 52 -21.85 -37.41 -1.67
C HIS A 52 -21.00 -36.36 -2.43
N ARG A 53 -19.93 -35.87 -1.79
CA ARG A 53 -18.87 -35.06 -2.43
C ARG A 53 -17.82 -35.99 -3.06
N GLN A 54 -17.61 -35.87 -4.36
CA GLN A 54 -16.43 -36.41 -5.03
C GLN A 54 -15.20 -35.50 -4.80
N LYS A 55 -14.06 -36.17 -4.64
CA LYS A 55 -12.78 -35.71 -4.11
C LYS A 55 -12.05 -34.72 -5.03
N LYS A 56 -11.48 -33.66 -4.45
CA LYS A 56 -10.25 -33.02 -4.96
C LYS A 56 -9.21 -32.96 -3.83
N GLN A 57 -8.08 -33.60 -4.09
CA GLN A 57 -6.89 -33.66 -3.23
C GLN A 57 -6.23 -32.28 -3.12
N GLY A 58 -6.01 -31.83 -1.88
CA GLY A 58 -5.14 -30.71 -1.52
C GLY A 58 -4.77 -30.88 -0.05
N TYR A 59 -3.49 -31.13 0.21
CA TYR A 59 -2.93 -31.45 1.52
C TYR A 59 -3.04 -30.26 2.48
N PHE A 60 -4.08 -30.23 3.33
CA PHE A 60 -4.09 -29.48 4.58
C PHE A 60 -4.80 -30.31 5.65
N SER A 61 -4.01 -30.89 6.57
CA SER A 61 -4.49 -31.56 7.77
C SER A 61 -5.07 -30.53 8.74
N LYS A 62 -6.40 -30.40 8.80
CA LYS A 62 -7.10 -29.69 9.88
C LYS A 62 -7.83 -30.69 10.77
N LYS A 63 -7.27 -30.86 11.97
CA LYS A 63 -7.83 -31.55 13.13
C LYS A 63 -9.18 -30.92 13.49
N GLN A 64 -10.29 -31.59 13.19
CA GLN A 64 -11.63 -31.14 13.58
C GLN A 64 -11.81 -31.35 15.09
N ARG A 65 -11.97 -30.24 15.84
CA ARG A 65 -12.54 -30.25 17.19
C ARG A 65 -14.06 -30.40 17.05
N ASN A 66 -14.61 -31.47 17.60
CA ASN A 66 -16.05 -31.64 17.78
C ASN A 66 -16.56 -30.57 18.75
N ILE A 67 -17.37 -29.63 18.24
CA ILE A 67 -18.17 -28.75 19.10
C ILE A 67 -19.61 -29.26 18.99
N SER A 68 -20.06 -29.80 20.12
CA SER A 68 -21.45 -30.16 20.44
C SER A 68 -22.39 -29.00 20.10
N LYS A 69 -23.48 -29.30 19.40
CA LYS A 69 -24.64 -28.40 19.28
C LYS A 69 -25.18 -28.16 20.68
N ASN A 70 -25.05 -26.92 21.18
CA ASN A 70 -25.73 -26.48 22.38
C ASN A 70 -26.65 -25.31 22.03
N ASP A 71 -27.86 -25.38 22.54
CA ASP A 71 -29.03 -24.53 22.28
C ASP A 71 -28.86 -23.10 22.81
N ASN A 72 -27.97 -22.30 22.24
CA ASN A 72 -27.75 -20.93 22.69
C ASN A 72 -27.58 -19.88 21.58
N LEU A 73 -28.27 -20.07 20.45
CA LEU A 73 -28.30 -19.07 19.38
C LEU A 73 -29.07 -17.80 19.76
N ASN A 74 -30.02 -17.85 20.69
CA ASN A 74 -30.78 -16.66 21.11
C ASN A 74 -29.99 -15.74 22.07
N GLU A 75 -29.13 -16.28 22.94
CA GLU A 75 -28.28 -15.47 23.83
C GLU A 75 -27.14 -14.73 23.08
N ILE A 76 -26.74 -15.21 21.90
CA ILE A 76 -25.67 -14.60 21.10
C ILE A 76 -26.15 -13.32 20.37
N TRP A 77 -27.47 -13.18 20.13
CA TRP A 77 -28.02 -11.96 19.52
C TRP A 77 -28.27 -10.85 20.54
N GLU A 78 -28.58 -11.18 21.80
CA GLU A 78 -28.69 -10.20 22.89
C GLU A 78 -27.34 -9.63 23.33
N THR A 79 -26.23 -10.27 22.94
CA THR A 79 -24.86 -9.80 23.15
C THR A 79 -24.26 -9.08 21.94
N GLN A 80 -25.09 -8.61 20.99
CA GLN A 80 -24.64 -7.58 20.06
C GLN A 80 -24.27 -6.33 20.86
N LYS A 81 -22.97 -6.14 21.06
CA LYS A 81 -22.41 -4.90 21.63
C LYS A 81 -23.09 -3.73 20.93
N ALA A 82 -23.80 -2.91 21.69
CA ALA A 82 -24.43 -1.70 21.19
C ALA A 82 -23.43 -0.95 20.29
N PHE A 83 -23.85 -0.61 19.08
CA PHE A 83 -23.05 0.18 18.15
C PHE A 83 -22.52 1.39 18.90
N LYS A 84 -21.22 1.41 19.20
CA LYS A 84 -20.57 2.58 19.78
C LYS A 84 -20.46 3.57 18.62
N PRO A 85 -21.26 4.64 18.60
CA PRO A 85 -21.09 5.67 17.59
C PRO A 85 -19.67 6.20 17.74
N THR A 86 -18.94 6.27 16.63
CA THR A 86 -17.59 6.84 16.63
C THR A 86 -17.72 8.27 17.12
N VAL A 87 -17.22 8.55 18.32
CA VAL A 87 -17.09 9.91 18.83
C VAL A 87 -16.07 10.57 17.92
N MET A 88 -16.53 11.34 16.95
CA MET A 88 -15.66 12.20 16.16
C MET A 88 -15.14 13.25 17.13
N GLU A 89 -13.93 13.04 17.65
CA GLU A 89 -13.22 14.09 18.35
C GLU A 89 -13.16 15.30 17.40
N LYS A 90 -13.78 16.41 17.85
CA LYS A 90 -13.65 17.68 17.15
C LYS A 90 -12.20 18.10 17.32
N LYS A 91 -11.37 17.75 16.33
CA LYS A 91 -10.05 18.35 16.18
C LYS A 91 -10.28 19.84 15.96
N GLU A 92 -9.95 20.66 16.95
CA GLU A 92 -10.04 22.11 16.89
C GLU A 92 -8.64 22.69 16.65
N GLY A 93 -8.53 23.78 15.88
CA GLY A 93 -7.26 24.41 15.55
C GLY A 93 -6.47 23.70 14.43
N ILE A 94 -5.14 23.65 14.58
CA ILE A 94 -4.18 23.18 13.56
C ILE A 94 -4.42 21.72 13.15
N ASP A 95 -4.85 20.87 14.09
CA ASP A 95 -5.18 19.47 13.81
C ASP A 95 -6.33 19.30 12.81
N LYS A 96 -7.26 20.27 12.78
CA LYS A 96 -8.31 20.31 11.76
C LYS A 96 -7.71 20.60 10.40
N THR A 97 -6.83 21.59 10.31
CA THR A 97 -6.19 21.98 9.07
C THR A 97 -5.28 20.88 8.54
N ILE A 98 -4.54 20.17 9.41
CA ILE A 98 -3.79 18.97 9.02
C ILE A 98 -4.75 17.94 8.43
N ASN A 99 -5.87 17.65 9.09
CA ASN A 99 -6.86 16.70 8.59
C ASN A 99 -7.47 17.12 7.25
N ASP A 100 -7.78 18.41 7.07
CA ASP A 100 -8.30 18.96 5.82
C ASP A 100 -7.26 18.83 4.69
N ILE A 101 -5.99 19.11 4.97
CA ILE A 101 -4.87 18.85 4.05
C ILE A 101 -4.79 17.35 3.72
N ARG A 102 -4.95 16.45 4.70
CA ARG A 102 -4.95 14.99 4.42
C ARG A 102 -6.08 14.61 3.47
N ILE A 103 -7.26 15.18 3.64
CA ILE A 103 -8.42 14.94 2.77
C ILE A 103 -8.12 15.44 1.35
N CYS A 104 -7.55 16.64 1.20
CA CYS A 104 -7.16 17.19 -0.09
C CYS A 104 -6.10 16.34 -0.79
N LEU A 105 -5.05 15.96 -0.08
CA LEU A 105 -3.98 15.10 -0.63
C LEU A 105 -4.48 13.72 -1.04
N ASN A 106 -5.43 13.13 -0.31
CA ASN A 106 -6.01 11.85 -0.69
C ASN A 106 -7.00 11.95 -1.86
N LYS A 107 -7.56 13.14 -2.12
CA LYS A 107 -8.43 13.42 -3.27
C LYS A 107 -7.67 13.86 -4.52
N ILE A 108 -6.36 14.08 -4.42
CA ILE A 108 -5.57 14.59 -5.54
C ILE A 108 -5.50 13.54 -6.66
N SER A 109 -5.65 14.01 -7.88
CA SER A 109 -5.60 13.23 -9.11
C SER A 109 -5.15 14.14 -10.23
N ASN A 110 -4.76 13.57 -11.37
CA ASN A 110 -4.36 14.37 -12.54
C ASN A 110 -5.45 15.33 -13.02
N LYS A 111 -6.74 15.06 -12.74
CA LYS A 111 -7.87 15.90 -13.18
C LYS A 111 -8.14 17.10 -12.28
N ASN A 112 -7.81 17.00 -11.00
CA ASN A 112 -8.10 18.03 -9.99
C ASN A 112 -6.82 18.50 -9.29
N TYR A 113 -5.65 18.27 -9.89
CA TYR A 113 -4.36 18.62 -9.32
C TYR A 113 -4.28 20.10 -8.98
N GLU A 114 -4.57 20.98 -9.96
CA GLU A 114 -4.47 22.43 -9.77
C GLU A 114 -5.38 22.92 -8.64
N THR A 115 -6.64 22.47 -8.62
CA THR A 115 -7.59 22.90 -7.59
C THR A 115 -7.21 22.40 -6.20
N GLN A 116 -6.80 21.13 -6.06
CA GLN A 116 -6.37 20.61 -4.76
C GLN A 116 -5.04 21.22 -4.30
N ARG A 117 -4.10 21.46 -5.21
CA ARG A 117 -2.84 22.15 -4.92
C ARG A 117 -3.13 23.54 -4.36
N ASP A 118 -3.95 24.33 -5.04
CA ASP A 118 -4.23 25.71 -4.65
C ASP A 118 -4.88 25.75 -3.26
N ILE A 119 -5.80 24.81 -2.97
CA ILE A 119 -6.40 24.63 -1.64
C ILE A 119 -5.33 24.30 -0.58
N VAL A 120 -4.41 23.37 -0.86
CA VAL A 120 -3.33 23.01 0.08
C VAL A 120 -2.43 24.21 0.36
N ILE A 121 -2.07 24.98 -0.67
CA ILE A 121 -1.26 26.19 -0.50
C ILE A 121 -2.01 27.23 0.32
N GLU A 122 -3.29 27.46 0.04
CA GLU A 122 -4.13 28.40 0.80
C GLU A 122 -4.20 28.02 2.28
N TYR A 123 -4.36 26.73 2.61
CA TYR A 123 -4.32 26.26 3.99
C TYR A 123 -2.99 26.58 4.67
N ILE A 124 -1.85 26.34 3.99
CA ILE A 124 -0.53 26.63 4.55
C ILE A 124 -0.34 28.15 4.71
N GLU A 125 -0.73 28.96 3.72
CA GLU A 125 -0.63 30.42 3.79
C GLU A 125 -1.49 31.01 4.92
N ASN A 126 -2.70 30.49 5.12
CA ASN A 126 -3.60 30.94 6.17
C ASN A 126 -3.02 30.67 7.56
N ILE A 127 -2.32 29.55 7.75
CA ILE A 127 -1.65 29.24 9.02
C ILE A 127 -0.50 30.20 9.28
N ILE A 128 0.33 30.47 8.25
CA ILE A 128 1.44 31.41 8.35
C ILE A 128 0.95 32.84 8.65
N LYS A 129 -0.16 33.26 8.02
CA LYS A 129 -0.74 34.61 8.23
C LYS A 129 -1.44 34.77 9.57
N ASN A 130 -2.07 33.72 10.09
CA ASN A 130 -2.81 33.77 11.35
C ASN A 130 -1.91 33.66 12.59
N GLN A 131 -0.66 33.21 12.44
CA GLN A 131 0.31 33.15 13.53
C GLN A 131 1.28 34.34 13.49
N ASN A 132 1.02 35.36 14.32
CA ASN A 132 1.95 36.45 14.60
C ASN A 132 3.18 35.97 15.43
N GLY A 133 4.04 35.12 14.86
CA GLY A 133 5.41 34.88 15.38
C GLY A 133 5.60 33.73 16.39
N SER A 134 4.68 32.79 16.52
CA SER A 134 4.81 31.54 17.30
C SER A 134 3.91 30.52 16.60
N ASP A 135 4.35 29.45 15.93
CA ASP A 135 5.38 28.48 16.28
C ASP A 135 5.95 27.78 15.03
N VAL A 136 7.29 27.77 14.86
CA VAL A 136 7.98 27.00 13.79
C VAL A 136 7.61 25.51 13.85
N THR A 137 7.18 25.01 15.01
CA THR A 137 6.76 23.61 15.20
C THR A 137 5.49 23.25 14.43
N ASP A 138 4.55 24.18 14.26
CA ASP A 138 3.26 23.86 13.64
C ASP A 138 3.39 23.71 12.12
N ILE A 139 4.17 24.58 11.50
CA ILE A 139 4.49 24.49 10.08
C ILE A 139 5.31 23.20 9.82
N ASN A 140 6.23 22.84 10.72
CA ASN A 140 6.96 21.58 10.64
C ASN A 140 6.04 20.36 10.77
N ASN A 141 5.05 20.38 11.66
CA ASN A 141 4.07 19.30 11.80
C ASN A 141 3.23 19.10 10.53
N ILE A 142 2.89 20.20 9.84
CA ILE A 142 2.17 20.14 8.56
C ILE A 142 3.08 19.62 7.46
N ALA A 143 4.31 20.13 7.36
CA ALA A 143 5.28 19.66 6.38
C ALA A 143 5.54 18.15 6.54
N ASN A 144 5.70 17.68 7.78
CA ASN A 144 5.84 16.26 8.11
C ASN A 144 4.59 15.45 7.76
N SER A 145 3.39 15.98 8.03
CA SER A 145 2.13 15.31 7.66
C SER A 145 1.95 15.21 6.15
N ILE A 146 2.28 16.26 5.39
CA ILE A 146 2.23 16.25 3.93
C ILE A 146 3.22 15.22 3.39
N PHE A 147 4.44 15.21 3.94
CA PHE A 147 5.46 14.25 3.57
C PHE A 147 5.03 12.80 3.84
N GLU A 148 4.48 12.50 5.02
CA GLU A 148 4.03 11.14 5.38
C GLU A 148 2.99 10.62 4.38
N ILE A 149 2.07 11.48 3.93
CA ILE A 149 1.03 11.11 2.97
C ILE A 149 1.62 10.91 1.58
N ALA A 150 2.49 11.83 1.17
CA ALA A 150 3.17 11.78 -0.11
C ALA A 150 4.07 10.53 -0.24
N SER A 151 4.73 10.13 0.85
CA SER A 151 5.66 8.99 0.88
C SER A 151 4.98 7.63 0.99
N THR A 152 3.77 7.56 1.54
CA THR A 152 3.08 6.29 1.78
C THR A 152 2.46 5.71 0.50
N ASN A 153 2.13 6.55 -0.48
CA ASN A 153 1.40 6.11 -1.67
C ASN A 153 2.29 6.03 -2.92
N LYS A 154 2.67 4.80 -3.26
CA LYS A 154 3.51 4.51 -4.44
C LYS A 154 2.89 4.99 -5.76
N PHE A 155 1.57 4.89 -5.93
CA PHE A 155 0.89 5.15 -7.21
C PHE A 155 0.86 6.63 -7.58
N TYR A 156 0.66 7.50 -6.60
CA TYR A 156 0.61 8.95 -6.82
C TYR A 156 1.94 9.65 -6.50
N SER A 157 3.01 8.88 -6.33
CA SER A 157 4.34 9.40 -5.96
C SER A 157 4.86 10.49 -6.90
N GLU A 158 4.61 10.41 -8.21
CA GLU A 158 5.00 11.47 -9.16
C GLU A 158 4.18 12.76 -8.97
N LEU A 159 2.88 12.61 -8.75
CA LEU A 159 1.96 13.73 -8.55
C LEU A 159 2.31 14.46 -7.23
N TYR A 160 2.57 13.69 -6.17
CA TYR A 160 3.04 14.24 -4.91
C TYR A 160 4.42 14.87 -5.02
N ALA A 161 5.34 14.33 -5.82
CA ALA A 161 6.66 14.94 -6.02
C ALA A 161 6.55 16.29 -6.74
N THR A 162 5.60 16.43 -7.67
CA THR A 162 5.30 17.70 -8.34
C THR A 162 4.74 18.71 -7.34
N LEU A 163 3.79 18.30 -6.51
CA LEU A 163 3.26 19.15 -5.44
C LEU A 163 4.37 19.60 -4.48
N TYR A 164 5.24 18.67 -4.06
CA TYR A 164 6.33 18.95 -3.14
C TYR A 164 7.31 19.98 -3.71
N LYS A 165 7.63 19.89 -5.01
CA LYS A 165 8.44 20.90 -5.70
C LYS A 165 7.81 22.29 -5.64
N GLU A 166 6.50 22.39 -5.90
CA GLU A 166 5.79 23.67 -5.82
C GLU A 166 5.75 24.23 -4.40
N LEU A 167 5.64 23.36 -3.38
CA LEU A 167 5.70 23.75 -1.97
C LEU A 167 7.09 24.28 -1.58
N ILE A 168 8.18 23.66 -2.04
CA ILE A 168 9.55 24.15 -1.79
C ILE A 168 9.76 25.54 -2.36
N HIS A 169 9.25 25.81 -3.57
CA HIS A 169 9.38 27.14 -4.17
C HIS A 169 8.65 28.23 -3.39
N LYS A 170 7.60 27.89 -2.63
CA LYS A 170 6.82 28.84 -1.82
C LYS A 170 7.26 28.92 -0.36
N PHE A 171 7.77 27.82 0.20
CA PHE A 171 8.02 27.68 1.63
C PHE A 171 9.40 27.04 1.89
N ASN A 172 10.33 27.80 2.46
CA ASN A 172 11.71 27.33 2.70
C ASN A 172 11.80 26.10 3.62
N ILE A 173 10.84 25.93 4.53
CA ILE A 173 10.80 24.83 5.50
C ILE A 173 10.76 23.45 4.83
N PHE A 174 10.16 23.34 3.64
CA PHE A 174 10.13 22.06 2.90
C PHE A 174 11.49 21.70 2.33
N ASN A 175 12.35 22.70 2.06
CA ASN A 175 13.71 22.47 1.62
C ASN A 175 14.59 21.93 2.77
N GLU A 176 14.44 22.52 3.97
CA GLU A 176 15.15 22.08 5.18
C GLU A 176 14.81 20.63 5.54
N ASN A 177 13.55 20.21 5.32
CA ASN A 177 13.09 18.87 5.65
C ASN A 177 13.62 17.79 4.70
N ILE A 178 14.11 18.11 3.49
CA ILE A 178 14.63 17.11 2.53
C ILE A 178 15.80 16.34 3.15
N ASN A 179 16.74 17.03 3.78
CA ASN A 179 17.90 16.38 4.39
C ASN A 179 17.46 15.44 5.52
N GLN A 180 16.49 15.88 6.33
CA GLN A 180 15.92 15.05 7.39
C GLN A 180 15.22 13.81 6.82
N ILE A 181 14.49 13.95 5.72
CA ILE A 181 13.84 12.84 5.01
C ILE A 181 14.85 11.81 4.53
N LEU A 182 15.95 12.26 3.92
CA LEU A 182 16.98 11.36 3.41
C LEU A 182 17.71 10.61 4.54
N GLN A 183 17.93 11.28 5.68
CA GLN A 183 18.49 10.63 6.88
C GLN A 183 17.50 9.62 7.48
N GLN A 184 16.23 10.01 7.65
CA GLN A 184 15.19 9.11 8.13
C GLN A 184 15.07 7.87 7.25
N TYR A 185 15.17 8.02 5.93
CA TYR A 185 15.18 6.89 5.00
C TYR A 185 16.35 5.92 5.26
N LYS A 186 17.55 6.45 5.48
CA LYS A 186 18.74 5.63 5.82
C LYS A 186 18.56 4.92 7.16
N ASP A 187 18.02 5.59 8.17
CA ASP A 187 17.76 4.95 9.46
C ASP A 187 16.68 3.86 9.36
N ASP A 188 15.61 4.13 8.62
CA ASP A 188 14.49 3.20 8.45
C ASP A 188 14.90 1.92 7.69
N ILE A 189 15.83 2.02 6.74
CA ILE A 189 16.26 0.87 5.92
C ILE A 189 17.24 -0.05 6.68
N ILE A 190 18.08 0.49 7.55
CA ILE A 190 19.00 -0.31 8.39
C ILE A 190 18.22 -1.08 9.46
N ASN A 191 17.09 -0.53 9.92
CA ASN A 191 16.25 -1.12 10.94
C ASN A 191 15.29 -2.20 10.41
N ILE A 192 15.41 -2.63 9.14
CA ILE A 192 14.69 -3.81 8.65
C ILE A 192 15.08 -5.01 9.51
N ARG A 193 14.09 -5.78 9.95
CA ARG A 193 14.29 -7.01 10.73
C ARG A 193 13.32 -8.07 10.26
N PHE A 194 13.75 -9.32 10.35
CA PHE A 194 12.86 -10.45 10.19
C PHE A 194 11.92 -10.59 11.39
N VAL A 195 10.65 -10.86 11.13
CA VAL A 195 9.64 -11.16 12.14
C VAL A 195 8.97 -12.47 11.72
N ASP A 196 8.96 -13.47 12.60
CA ASP A 196 8.32 -14.76 12.31
C ASP A 196 6.80 -14.65 12.45
N PRO A 197 6.01 -14.93 11.39
CA PRO A 197 4.56 -14.92 11.45
C PRO A 197 3.96 -15.86 12.51
N ASN A 198 4.70 -16.91 12.89
CA ASN A 198 4.25 -17.88 13.89
C ASN A 198 4.48 -17.39 15.33
N THR A 199 5.43 -16.47 15.55
CA THR A 199 5.69 -15.91 16.88
C THR A 199 4.86 -14.67 17.15
N ASP A 200 4.79 -13.75 16.19
CA ASP A 200 4.06 -12.49 16.34
C ASP A 200 3.50 -12.05 14.98
N TYR A 201 2.25 -12.44 14.73
CA TYR A 201 1.57 -12.18 13.47
C TYR A 201 1.27 -10.69 13.26
N ASP A 202 0.95 -9.96 14.33
CA ASP A 202 0.63 -8.53 14.26
C ASP A 202 1.89 -7.74 13.90
N LEU A 203 3.01 -8.03 14.57
CA LEU A 203 4.30 -7.41 14.26
C LEU A 203 4.79 -7.78 12.85
N PHE A 204 4.53 -9.00 12.38
CA PHE A 204 4.82 -9.41 11.00
C PHE A 204 4.01 -8.58 9.98
N CYS A 205 2.72 -8.36 10.24
CA CYS A 205 1.87 -7.53 9.38
C CYS A 205 2.33 -6.07 9.35
N ASP A 206 2.69 -5.51 10.51
CA ASP A 206 3.22 -4.15 10.60
C ASP A 206 4.57 -4.03 9.87
N ASN A 207 5.46 -5.01 9.99
CA ASN A 207 6.74 -5.01 9.29
C ASN A 207 6.56 -5.05 7.76
N ASN A 208 5.62 -5.87 7.26
CA ASN A 208 5.29 -5.88 5.82
C ASN A 208 4.75 -4.53 5.35
N LYS A 209 3.89 -3.89 6.15
CA LYS A 209 3.38 -2.55 5.85
C LYS A 209 4.51 -1.52 5.82
N GLN A 210 5.51 -1.65 6.71
CA GLN A 210 6.69 -0.79 6.68
C GLN A 210 7.57 -1.04 5.45
N ASN A 211 7.72 -2.28 4.99
CA ASN A 211 8.43 -2.57 3.74
C ASN A 211 7.75 -1.95 2.51
N ASP A 212 6.42 -2.00 2.46
CA ASP A 212 5.67 -1.34 1.39
C ASP A 212 5.81 0.18 1.45
N LYS A 213 5.81 0.77 2.65
CA LYS A 213 6.12 2.19 2.87
C LYS A 213 7.53 2.54 2.41
N ARG A 214 8.54 1.73 2.73
CA ARG A 214 9.93 1.94 2.26
C ARG A 214 10.00 1.96 0.73
N LYS A 215 9.34 1.00 0.06
CA LYS A 215 9.26 0.95 -1.42
C LYS A 215 8.55 2.16 -2.02
N ALA A 216 7.47 2.62 -1.38
CA ALA A 216 6.75 3.83 -1.78
C ALA A 216 7.64 5.09 -1.62
N LEU A 217 8.33 5.21 -0.48
CA LEU A 217 9.26 6.30 -0.20
C LEU A 217 10.46 6.29 -1.16
N THR A 218 11.05 5.13 -1.47
CA THR A 218 12.11 5.00 -2.49
C THR A 218 11.63 5.54 -3.84
N THR A 219 10.41 5.16 -4.25
CA THR A 219 9.81 5.65 -5.50
C THR A 219 9.60 7.17 -5.46
N PHE A 220 9.12 7.70 -4.33
CA PHE A 220 8.92 9.13 -4.11
C PHE A 220 10.24 9.92 -4.17
N ILE A 221 11.31 9.44 -3.51
CA ILE A 221 12.65 10.06 -3.53
C ILE A 221 13.20 10.12 -4.96
N VAL A 222 13.08 9.03 -5.75
CA VAL A 222 13.51 9.06 -7.16
C VAL A 222 12.69 10.05 -7.98
N ASN A 223 11.39 10.15 -7.74
CA ASN A 223 10.56 11.15 -8.42
C ASN A 223 10.92 12.59 -8.02
N LEU A 224 11.31 12.85 -6.77
CA LEU A 224 11.84 14.15 -6.35
C LEU A 224 13.13 14.48 -7.09
N MET A 225 14.04 13.51 -7.26
CA MET A 225 15.24 13.68 -8.09
C MET A 225 14.87 14.04 -9.53
N LYS A 226 13.92 13.32 -10.15
CA LYS A 226 13.47 13.61 -11.53
C LYS A 226 12.85 14.99 -11.70
N LYS A 227 12.32 15.58 -10.63
CA LYS A 227 11.79 16.95 -10.64
C LYS A 227 12.85 18.00 -10.28
N ASN A 228 14.12 17.61 -10.15
CA ASN A 228 15.28 18.42 -9.74
C ASN A 228 15.14 19.01 -8.33
N VAL A 229 14.48 18.29 -7.42
CA VAL A 229 14.39 18.65 -6.01
C VAL A 229 15.56 18.08 -5.21
N ILE A 230 16.01 16.87 -5.57
CA ILE A 230 17.13 16.17 -4.94
C ILE A 230 18.23 16.01 -5.99
N ASP A 231 19.48 16.27 -5.61
CA ASP A 231 20.63 16.07 -6.49
C ASP A 231 20.83 14.57 -6.78
N ILE A 232 21.25 14.26 -8.01
CA ILE A 232 21.61 12.89 -8.41
C ILE A 232 22.75 12.33 -7.53
N SER A 233 23.63 13.20 -7.01
CA SER A 233 24.69 12.79 -6.09
C SER A 233 24.14 12.17 -4.80
N GLU A 234 23.02 12.68 -4.27
CA GLU A 234 22.39 12.12 -3.08
C GLU A 234 21.79 10.74 -3.36
N ILE A 235 21.19 10.55 -4.54
CA ILE A 235 20.69 9.22 -4.95
C ILE A 235 21.84 8.23 -5.10
N ALA A 236 22.94 8.62 -5.75
CA ALA A 236 24.12 7.77 -5.90
C ALA A 236 24.73 7.40 -4.54
N ASN A 237 24.83 8.36 -3.62
CA ASN A 237 25.30 8.14 -2.26
C ASN A 237 24.41 7.16 -1.48
N ILE A 238 23.09 7.24 -1.64
CA ILE A 238 22.14 6.29 -1.02
C ILE A 238 22.32 4.91 -1.63
N VAL A 239 22.45 4.79 -2.96
CA VAL A 239 22.68 3.49 -3.61
C VAL A 239 23.97 2.84 -3.11
N LEU A 240 25.09 3.56 -3.12
CA LEU A 240 26.37 3.08 -2.59
C LEU A 240 26.29 2.69 -1.12
N TYR A 241 25.54 3.46 -0.32
CA TYR A 241 25.30 3.15 1.09
C TYR A 241 24.57 1.81 1.28
N LEU A 242 23.56 1.53 0.45
CA LEU A 242 22.83 0.26 0.48
C LEU A 242 23.68 -0.91 -0.02
N GLU A 243 24.50 -0.71 -1.05
CA GLU A 243 25.43 -1.73 -1.54
C GLU A 243 26.48 -2.10 -0.49
N ASP A 244 27.05 -1.11 0.20
CA ASP A 244 27.97 -1.31 1.32
C ASP A 244 27.30 -2.05 2.48
N PHE A 245 26.04 -1.72 2.79
CA PHE A 245 25.28 -2.47 3.79
C PHE A 245 25.10 -3.94 3.39
N VAL A 246 24.77 -4.22 2.12
CA VAL A 246 24.66 -5.59 1.62
C VAL A 246 26.01 -6.30 1.78
N LEU A 247 27.11 -5.72 1.29
CA LEU A 247 28.46 -6.28 1.40
C LEU A 247 28.86 -6.62 2.84
N LYS A 248 28.51 -5.78 3.82
CA LYS A 248 28.84 -6.01 5.23
C LYS A 248 28.03 -7.12 5.88
N ASN A 249 26.83 -7.41 5.36
CA ASN A 249 25.88 -8.34 5.98
C ASN A 249 25.77 -9.69 5.24
N ILE A 250 26.33 -9.85 4.04
CA ILE A 250 26.22 -11.13 3.28
C ILE A 250 26.79 -12.35 4.02
N ASP A 251 27.80 -12.15 4.86
CA ASP A 251 28.49 -13.21 5.61
C ASP A 251 28.02 -13.35 7.07
N ILE A 252 27.04 -12.56 7.49
CA ILE A 252 26.47 -12.62 8.84
C ILE A 252 25.26 -13.53 8.81
N GLU A 253 25.16 -14.54 9.67
CA GLU A 253 23.99 -15.44 9.71
C GLU A 253 22.66 -14.70 9.97
N ASN A 254 21.56 -15.24 9.42
CA ASN A 254 20.18 -14.78 9.61
C ASN A 254 19.91 -13.34 9.14
N LYS A 255 20.59 -12.87 8.09
CA LYS A 255 20.40 -11.54 7.48
C LYS A 255 19.71 -11.59 6.11
N ASN A 256 19.21 -12.75 5.71
CA ASN A 256 18.67 -13.00 4.37
C ASN A 256 17.47 -12.09 4.08
N TYR A 257 16.58 -11.92 5.05
CA TYR A 257 15.37 -11.11 4.90
C TYR A 257 15.71 -9.63 4.72
N GLU A 258 16.62 -9.10 5.54
CA GLU A 258 17.09 -7.72 5.42
C GLU A 258 17.72 -7.47 4.05
N ILE A 259 18.60 -8.37 3.61
CA ILE A 259 19.26 -8.26 2.29
C ILE A 259 18.21 -8.31 1.17
N GLU A 260 17.22 -9.20 1.24
CA GLU A 260 16.14 -9.25 0.26
C GLU A 260 15.37 -7.93 0.15
N GLU A 261 14.92 -7.36 1.27
CA GLU A 261 14.16 -6.10 1.25
C GLU A 261 15.01 -4.90 0.82
N ILE A 262 16.30 -4.87 1.16
CA ILE A 262 17.23 -3.84 0.66
C ILE A 262 17.44 -3.97 -0.84
N THR A 263 17.59 -5.21 -1.34
CA THR A 263 17.77 -5.46 -2.77
C THR A 263 16.53 -5.03 -3.58
N GLU A 264 15.33 -5.19 -3.04
CA GLU A 264 14.10 -4.66 -3.66
C GLU A 264 14.11 -3.11 -3.76
N ASN A 265 14.65 -2.41 -2.76
CA ASN A 265 14.80 -0.96 -2.80
C ASN A 265 15.91 -0.51 -3.76
N LEU A 266 17.04 -1.21 -3.79
CA LEU A 266 18.11 -1.01 -4.78
C LEU A 266 17.58 -1.15 -6.21
N PHE A 267 16.77 -2.18 -6.46
CA PHE A 267 16.11 -2.35 -7.75
C PHE A 267 15.26 -1.13 -8.12
N LEU A 268 14.47 -0.59 -7.20
CA LEU A 268 13.65 0.61 -7.47
C LEU A 268 14.50 1.85 -7.77
N PHE A 269 15.54 2.12 -6.97
CA PHE A 269 16.44 3.25 -7.23
C PHE A 269 17.06 3.17 -8.62
N ILE A 270 17.69 2.04 -8.94
CA ILE A 270 18.44 1.90 -10.19
C ILE A 270 17.50 1.83 -11.39
N SER A 271 16.40 1.07 -11.31
CA SER A 271 15.47 0.94 -12.45
C SER A 271 14.76 2.24 -12.79
N LEU A 272 14.42 3.06 -11.78
CA LEU A 272 13.71 4.31 -12.00
C LEU A 272 14.66 5.47 -12.36
N ALA A 273 15.90 5.47 -11.88
CA ALA A 273 16.88 6.54 -12.08
C ALA A 273 17.98 6.19 -13.10
N VAL A 274 17.82 5.12 -13.89
CA VAL A 274 18.88 4.60 -14.78
C VAL A 274 19.38 5.64 -15.78
N ASN A 275 18.51 6.49 -16.31
CA ASN A 275 18.86 7.46 -17.35
C ASN A 275 19.75 8.57 -16.78
N GLU A 276 19.46 8.99 -15.55
CA GLU A 276 20.16 10.04 -14.83
C GLU A 276 21.46 9.51 -14.20
N LEU A 277 21.41 8.31 -13.61
CA LEU A 277 22.58 7.67 -13.00
C LEU A 277 23.65 7.30 -14.03
N LYS A 278 23.28 6.91 -15.27
CA LYS A 278 24.23 6.59 -16.35
C LYS A 278 25.22 7.72 -16.67
N LEU A 279 24.87 8.97 -16.34
CA LEU A 279 25.68 10.15 -16.61
C LEU A 279 26.59 10.53 -15.44
N PHE A 280 26.44 9.88 -14.29
CA PHE A 280 27.13 10.24 -13.06
C PHE A 280 28.46 9.48 -12.91
N VAL A 281 29.46 10.08 -12.25
CA VAL A 281 30.83 9.53 -12.19
C VAL A 281 30.88 8.21 -11.43
N GLU A 282 30.08 8.08 -10.38
CA GLU A 282 30.00 6.94 -9.49
C GLU A 282 29.23 5.75 -10.10
N TRP A 283 28.65 5.92 -11.29
CA TRP A 283 27.87 4.90 -11.98
C TRP A 283 28.65 3.62 -12.23
N GLU A 284 29.92 3.73 -12.61
CA GLU A 284 30.77 2.58 -12.84
C GLU A 284 30.96 1.76 -11.55
N ASN A 285 31.12 2.44 -10.41
CA ASN A 285 31.28 1.79 -9.12
C ASN A 285 29.99 1.03 -8.72
N ILE A 286 28.84 1.69 -8.85
CA ILE A 286 27.52 1.08 -8.61
C ILE A 286 27.35 -0.17 -9.47
N ILE A 287 27.53 -0.07 -10.80
CA ILE A 287 27.38 -1.24 -11.68
C ILE A 287 28.36 -2.35 -11.30
N ASN A 288 29.61 -2.03 -10.99
CA ASN A 288 30.61 -3.04 -10.66
C ASN A 288 30.23 -3.79 -9.39
N ASN A 289 29.67 -3.11 -8.39
CA ASN A 289 29.11 -3.74 -7.19
C ASN A 289 27.92 -4.64 -7.53
N ILE A 290 26.94 -4.15 -8.31
CA ILE A 290 25.79 -4.96 -8.76
C ILE A 290 26.24 -6.21 -9.55
N LYS A 291 27.22 -6.07 -10.46
CA LYS A 291 27.81 -7.19 -11.19
C LYS A 291 28.42 -8.21 -10.24
N ARG A 292 29.20 -7.75 -9.26
CA ARG A 292 29.78 -8.61 -8.23
C ARG A 292 28.67 -9.37 -7.47
N PHE A 293 27.61 -8.69 -7.03
CA PHE A 293 26.49 -9.32 -6.33
C PHE A 293 25.75 -10.36 -7.16
N SER A 294 25.56 -10.09 -8.45
CA SER A 294 24.88 -11.02 -9.38
C SER A 294 25.64 -12.34 -9.60
N GLN A 295 26.95 -12.36 -9.32
CA GLN A 295 27.82 -13.52 -9.52
C GLN A 295 28.08 -14.30 -8.22
N LEU A 296 27.59 -13.81 -7.08
CA LEU A 296 27.75 -14.47 -5.80
C LEU A 296 27.03 -15.81 -5.78
N LYS A 297 27.57 -16.77 -5.04
CA LYS A 297 26.95 -18.08 -4.85
C LYS A 297 26.34 -18.17 -3.46
N THR A 298 25.10 -18.63 -3.39
CA THR A 298 24.38 -18.89 -2.13
C THR A 298 25.05 -19.89 -1.21
N LYS A 299 25.97 -20.72 -1.73
CA LYS A 299 26.76 -21.67 -0.94
C LYS A 299 28.00 -21.05 -0.28
N GLU A 300 28.45 -19.91 -0.80
CA GLU A 300 29.69 -19.25 -0.36
C GLU A 300 29.42 -18.16 0.69
N HIS A 301 28.17 -17.65 0.76
CA HIS A 301 27.76 -16.59 1.68
C HIS A 301 26.53 -17.02 2.49
N LEU A 302 26.56 -16.76 3.79
CA LEU A 302 25.57 -17.25 4.75
C LEU A 302 24.18 -16.64 4.57
N SER A 303 24.12 -15.37 4.17
CA SER A 303 22.86 -14.61 4.12
C SER A 303 22.42 -14.14 2.76
N ILE A 304 23.13 -14.49 1.68
CA ILE A 304 22.65 -14.19 0.33
C ILE A 304 21.65 -15.26 -0.15
N SER A 305 20.46 -14.83 -0.52
CA SER A 305 19.45 -15.73 -1.09
C SER A 305 19.50 -15.73 -2.62
N SER A 306 19.00 -16.81 -3.23
CA SER A 306 18.82 -16.87 -4.69
C SER A 306 17.94 -15.72 -5.18
N ARG A 307 16.96 -15.30 -4.37
CA ARG A 307 16.04 -14.21 -4.72
C ARG A 307 16.78 -12.87 -4.83
N SER A 308 17.68 -12.56 -3.91
CA SER A 308 18.52 -11.36 -4.01
C SER A 308 19.43 -11.40 -5.24
N ILE A 309 20.05 -12.54 -5.53
CA ILE A 309 20.90 -12.72 -6.73
C ILE A 309 20.10 -12.52 -8.02
N PHE A 310 18.92 -13.14 -8.14
CA PHE A 310 18.05 -12.93 -9.30
C PHE A 310 17.63 -11.47 -9.44
N LYS A 311 17.35 -10.78 -8.33
CA LYS A 311 17.03 -9.36 -8.37
C LYS A 311 18.22 -8.52 -8.87
N PHE A 312 19.45 -8.83 -8.46
CA PHE A 312 20.64 -8.17 -9.03
C PHE A 312 20.80 -8.44 -10.53
N MET A 313 20.47 -9.66 -11.00
CA MET A 313 20.42 -9.95 -12.44
C MET A 313 19.35 -9.12 -13.15
N ASP A 314 18.15 -9.00 -12.57
CA ASP A 314 17.07 -8.15 -13.11
C ASP A 314 17.49 -6.68 -13.24
N ILE A 315 18.28 -6.17 -12.28
CA ILE A 315 18.87 -4.82 -12.33
C ILE A 315 19.79 -4.70 -13.55
N LEU A 316 20.72 -5.65 -13.72
CA LEU A 316 21.66 -5.64 -14.86
C LEU A 316 20.93 -5.72 -16.20
N ASP A 317 19.87 -6.51 -16.29
CA ASP A 317 19.08 -6.62 -17.51
C ASP A 317 18.28 -5.34 -17.80
N LYS A 318 17.83 -4.61 -16.77
CA LYS A 318 17.24 -3.28 -16.98
C LYS A 318 18.22 -2.20 -17.41
N ILE A 319 19.49 -2.31 -17.04
CA ILE A 319 20.52 -1.33 -17.43
C ILE A 319 20.92 -1.48 -18.91
N LYS A 320 20.91 -2.72 -19.43
CA LYS A 320 21.31 -3.05 -20.81
C LYS A 320 20.30 -2.59 -21.87
N VAL A 321 19.06 -2.30 -21.47
CA VAL A 321 18.02 -1.70 -22.32
C VAL A 321 18.25 -0.20 -22.45
#